data_AF-A0ABD5E577-F1
#
_entry.id   AF-A0ABD5E577-F1
#
_cell.length_a   1.000
_cell.length_b   1.000
_cell.length_c   1.000
_cell.angle_alpha   90.00
_cell.angle_beta   90.00
_cell.angle_gamma   90.00
#
_symmetry.space_group_name_H-M   'P 1'
#
loop_
_entity.id
_entity.type
_entity.pdbx_description
1 polymer ?
#
loop_
_entity_poly.entity_id
_entity_poly.type
_entity_poly.pdbx_seq_one_letter_code
_entity_poly.pdbx_strand_id
1 'polypeptide(L)'
;MSQALPMPAAWFREPTEEKLPPGSGGVHYKDGRVYGWVAQAGEPHAAYPGKNLTIESLGRIDTTHFLRAKFRLDDGSTVKAGAFTMNAGHHRDGAECETAACQYDDTRTVAGIVTVGMNARGMWFSGAAAPWLAEWDRTVFQACQPSYHMRQGGGGAWQLRAVLSVPVPGHSSPLLASAVAERSNLALVASMSAPMTSTDTSPGQPHTTSGGQAPDLPGQAPDESATSALAAALVSPPVLDRLLDALDQRAADRQAARAEIEQLTQRLAPARMDLAASFAAKVKEGI
;
A
#
# COMPACT_ATOMS: atom_id res chain seq x y z
N MET A 1 26.80 -18.08 -3.06
CA MET A 1 25.55 -17.40 -2.64
C MET A 1 25.68 -15.94 -3.04
N SER A 2 24.82 -15.43 -3.93
CA SER A 2 24.83 -14.00 -4.26
C SER A 2 24.41 -13.22 -3.02
N GLN A 3 25.21 -12.25 -2.60
CA GLN A 3 24.81 -11.31 -1.55
C GLN A 3 23.56 -10.57 -2.02
N ALA A 4 22.57 -10.39 -1.14
CA ALA A 4 21.44 -9.51 -1.44
C ALA A 4 21.97 -8.09 -1.66
N LEU A 5 21.53 -7.42 -2.73
CA LEU A 5 21.94 -6.05 -3.01
C LEU A 5 21.53 -5.13 -1.84
N PRO A 6 22.40 -4.19 -1.42
CA PRO A 6 22.05 -3.21 -0.40
C PRO A 6 20.81 -2.40 -0.80
N MET A 7 20.00 -2.02 0.18
CA MET A 7 18.81 -1.20 -0.08
C MET A 7 19.21 0.22 -0.51
N PRO A 8 18.51 0.82 -1.49
CA PRO A 8 18.81 2.19 -1.91
C PRO A 8 18.63 3.24 -0.83
N ALA A 9 19.64 4.08 -0.60
CA ALA A 9 19.59 5.14 0.41
C ALA A 9 18.46 6.15 0.16
N ALA A 10 18.17 6.42 -1.12
CA ALA A 10 17.09 7.30 -1.54
C ALA A 10 15.70 6.83 -1.08
N TRP A 11 15.53 5.53 -0.78
CA TRP A 11 14.27 4.97 -0.30
C TRP A 11 13.97 5.32 1.16
N PHE A 12 14.97 5.72 1.93
CA PHE A 12 14.82 6.06 3.36
C PHE A 12 14.78 7.57 3.62
N ARG A 13 14.76 8.40 2.56
CA ARG A 13 14.57 9.84 2.70
C ARG A 13 13.11 10.17 2.92
N GLU A 14 12.86 11.29 3.62
CA GLU A 14 11.54 11.89 3.72
C GLU A 14 10.90 12.00 2.32
N PRO A 15 9.64 11.56 2.15
CA PRO A 15 8.93 11.74 0.89
C PRO A 15 8.69 13.23 0.61
N THR A 16 8.84 13.65 -0.64
CA THR A 16 8.61 15.04 -1.05
C THR A 16 7.11 15.35 -1.09
N GLU A 17 6.75 16.64 -1.18
CA GLU A 17 5.35 17.06 -1.27
C GLU A 17 4.64 16.48 -2.50
N GLU A 18 5.35 16.34 -3.61
CA GLU A 18 4.81 15.76 -4.84
C GLU A 18 4.53 14.26 -4.69
N LYS A 19 5.30 13.56 -3.84
CA LYS A 19 5.13 12.13 -3.58
C LYS A 19 4.03 11.85 -2.56
N LEU A 20 3.87 12.75 -1.59
CA LEU A 20 2.80 12.69 -0.61
C LEU A 20 2.02 14.00 -0.63
N PRO A 21 1.11 14.22 -1.59
CA PRO A 21 0.23 15.39 -1.57
C PRO A 21 -0.76 15.30 -0.38
N PRO A 22 -1.40 16.41 0.02
CA PRO A 22 -2.46 16.37 1.03
C PRO A 22 -3.56 15.34 0.67
N GLY A 23 -3.97 14.52 1.64
CA GLY A 23 -4.99 13.49 1.41
C GLY A 23 -4.51 12.27 0.60
N SER A 24 -3.20 12.13 0.39
CA SER A 24 -2.58 10.96 -0.25
C SER A 24 -2.54 9.73 0.66
N GLY A 25 -3.52 9.53 1.54
CA GLY A 25 -3.51 8.51 2.59
C GLY A 25 -3.12 7.10 2.12
N GLY A 26 -2.77 6.25 3.09
CA GLY A 26 -2.36 4.87 2.86
C GLY A 26 -0.90 4.68 2.51
N VAL A 27 -0.60 3.51 1.92
CA VAL A 27 0.75 3.07 1.58
C VAL A 27 0.98 3.18 0.07
N HIS A 28 2.00 3.94 -0.32
CA HIS A 28 2.44 4.04 -1.71
C HIS A 28 3.58 3.06 -1.97
N TYR A 29 3.57 2.44 -3.14
CA TYR A 29 4.63 1.55 -3.61
C TYR A 29 5.20 2.06 -4.94
N LYS A 30 6.52 2.06 -5.07
CA LYS A 30 7.21 2.32 -6.34
C LYS A 30 8.54 1.59 -6.39
N ASP A 31 8.69 0.65 -7.32
CA ASP A 31 9.94 -0.04 -7.63
C ASP A 31 10.68 -0.62 -6.41
N GLY A 32 9.93 -1.17 -5.44
CA GLY A 32 10.48 -1.72 -4.20
C GLY A 32 10.52 -0.74 -3.02
N ARG A 33 10.29 0.55 -3.23
CA ARG A 33 10.12 1.54 -2.15
C ARG A 33 8.68 1.57 -1.66
N VAL A 34 8.48 1.64 -0.34
CA VAL A 34 7.21 1.95 0.30
C VAL A 34 7.30 3.24 1.09
N TYR A 35 6.27 4.07 1.02
CA TYR A 35 6.23 5.37 1.70
C TYR A 35 4.79 5.86 1.91
N GLY A 36 4.59 6.75 2.88
CA GLY A 36 3.25 7.21 3.25
C GLY A 36 3.22 7.99 4.56
N TRP A 37 2.00 8.33 4.99
CA TRP A 37 1.74 8.89 6.31
C TRP A 37 1.45 7.76 7.29
N VAL A 38 2.18 7.72 8.41
CA VAL A 38 1.75 6.94 9.58
C VAL A 38 0.53 7.62 10.20
N ALA A 39 0.57 8.95 10.29
CA ALA A 39 -0.56 9.80 10.64
C ALA A 39 -0.35 11.19 10.08
N GLN A 40 -1.32 11.70 9.32
CA GLN A 40 -1.28 13.04 8.76
C GLN A 40 -1.71 14.06 9.84
N ALA A 41 -1.08 15.23 9.83
CA ALA A 41 -1.43 16.30 10.76
C ALA A 41 -2.89 16.75 10.57
N GLY A 42 -3.56 17.08 11.67
CA GLY A 42 -4.96 17.51 11.68
C GLY A 42 -5.99 16.37 11.60
N GLU A 43 -5.58 15.13 11.28
CA GLU A 43 -6.51 14.00 11.24
C GLU A 43 -6.77 13.47 12.66
N PRO A 44 -8.01 13.48 13.17
CA PRO A 44 -8.33 13.00 14.51
C PRO A 44 -8.34 11.47 14.57
N HIS A 45 -7.95 10.92 15.73
CA HIS A 45 -7.97 9.49 15.97
C HIS A 45 -9.42 8.98 16.15
N ALA A 46 -9.86 8.08 15.27
CA ALA A 46 -11.24 7.57 15.20
C ALA A 46 -11.72 6.83 16.47
N ALA A 47 -10.80 6.25 17.26
CA ALA A 47 -11.16 5.63 18.54
C ALA A 47 -11.46 6.63 19.68
N TYR A 48 -11.16 7.93 19.49
CA TYR A 48 -11.37 8.96 20.50
C TYR A 48 -12.24 10.11 19.98
N PRO A 49 -13.50 9.83 19.61
CA PRO A 49 -14.41 10.86 19.11
C PRO A 49 -14.57 11.99 20.13
N GLY A 50 -14.55 13.24 19.66
CA GLY A 50 -14.71 14.44 20.49
C GLY A 50 -13.46 14.87 21.28
N LYS A 51 -12.37 14.09 21.27
CA LYS A 51 -11.11 14.47 21.95
C LYS A 51 -10.10 15.17 21.04
N ASN A 52 -10.35 15.22 19.73
CA ASN A 52 -9.46 15.78 18.71
C ASN A 52 -7.99 15.34 18.90
N LEU A 53 -7.80 14.07 19.22
CA LEU A 53 -6.47 13.49 19.38
C LEU A 53 -5.82 13.38 18.01
N THR A 54 -4.94 14.32 17.68
CA THR A 54 -4.16 14.33 16.43
C THR A 54 -2.70 13.99 16.71
N ILE A 55 -1.94 13.63 15.68
CA ILE A 55 -0.53 13.23 15.85
C ILE A 55 0.32 14.37 16.43
N GLU A 56 0.08 15.61 16.01
CA GLU A 56 0.78 16.80 16.50
C GLU A 56 0.42 17.16 17.95
N SER A 57 -0.77 16.78 18.42
CA SER A 57 -1.18 16.97 19.82
C SER A 57 -0.33 16.15 20.81
N LEU A 58 0.36 15.11 20.34
CA LEU A 58 1.26 14.28 21.15
C LEU A 58 2.63 14.95 21.39
N GLY A 59 2.91 16.08 20.74
CA GLY A 59 4.19 16.78 20.85
C GLY A 59 5.35 15.99 20.25
N ARG A 60 6.53 16.07 20.88
CA ARG A 60 7.73 15.37 20.40
C ARG A 60 7.63 13.87 20.71
N ILE A 61 7.55 13.06 19.65
CA ILE A 61 7.52 11.60 19.73
C ILE A 61 8.93 11.03 19.65
N ASP A 62 9.26 10.13 20.57
CA ASP A 62 10.48 9.34 20.55
C ASP A 62 10.31 8.11 19.64
N THR A 63 11.03 8.11 18.53
CA THR A 63 10.99 7.03 17.53
C THR A 63 12.08 5.98 17.73
N THR A 64 12.96 6.13 18.73
CA THR A 64 14.13 5.24 18.92
C THR A 64 13.74 3.81 19.27
N HIS A 65 12.58 3.63 19.89
CA HIS A 65 12.01 2.31 20.20
C HIS A 65 11.38 1.60 19.01
N PHE A 66 11.13 2.29 17.90
CA PHE A 66 10.74 1.67 16.64
C PHE A 66 11.97 1.49 15.73
N LEU A 67 12.81 2.53 15.62
CA LEU A 67 14.02 2.58 14.79
C LEU A 67 15.21 1.86 15.46
N ARG A 68 15.02 0.58 15.78
CA ARG A 68 15.94 -0.23 16.62
C ARG A 68 17.07 -0.90 15.84
N ALA A 69 16.90 -1.12 14.54
CA ALA A 69 17.87 -1.81 13.70
C ALA A 69 18.64 -0.83 12.80
N LYS A 70 19.90 -1.18 12.48
CA LYS A 70 20.76 -0.40 11.58
C LYS A 70 21.04 -1.20 10.30
N PHE A 71 20.83 -0.58 9.15
CA PHE A 71 21.07 -1.21 7.85
C PHE A 71 22.08 -0.41 7.04
N ARG A 72 23.02 -1.11 6.40
CA ARG A 72 23.95 -0.52 5.43
C ARG A 72 23.21 -0.29 4.11
N LEU A 73 23.38 0.89 3.54
CA LEU A 73 22.75 1.29 2.29
C LEU A 73 23.74 1.21 1.12
N ASP A 74 23.22 1.32 -0.10
CA ASP A 74 23.98 1.27 -1.36
C ASP A 74 25.03 2.39 -1.50
N ASP A 75 24.76 3.57 -0.95
CA ASP A 75 25.69 4.71 -0.91
C ASP A 75 26.75 4.61 0.19
N GLY A 76 26.78 3.52 0.94
CA GLY A 76 27.69 3.36 2.06
C GLY A 76 27.33 4.23 3.27
N SER A 77 26.10 4.70 3.39
CA SER A 77 25.56 5.23 4.64
C SER A 77 24.88 4.12 5.46
N THR A 78 24.42 4.48 6.67
CA THR A 78 23.66 3.57 7.53
C THR A 78 22.36 4.25 7.95
N VAL A 79 21.24 3.54 7.83
CA VAL A 79 19.93 4.02 8.27
C VAL A 79 19.48 3.29 9.53
N LYS A 80 18.76 3.98 10.43
CA LYS A 80 17.97 3.34 11.48
C LYS A 80 16.57 3.06 10.95
N ALA A 81 16.11 1.83 11.06
CA ALA A 81 14.80 1.39 10.56
C ALA A 81 14.10 0.46 11.54
N GLY A 82 12.79 0.37 11.38
CA GLY A 82 11.90 -0.56 12.07
C GLY A 82 11.14 -1.43 11.08
N ALA A 83 10.55 -2.50 11.60
CA ALA A 83 9.69 -3.39 10.83
C ALA A 83 8.26 -2.83 10.75
N PHE A 84 7.73 -2.73 9.55
CA PHE A 84 6.33 -2.40 9.30
C PHE A 84 5.58 -3.70 8.98
N THR A 85 4.66 -4.10 9.86
CA THR A 85 3.93 -5.37 9.74
C THR A 85 2.61 -5.23 8.96
N MET A 86 2.05 -6.34 8.49
CA MET A 86 0.75 -6.49 7.82
C MET A 86 0.15 -7.88 8.08
N ASN A 87 -1.06 -8.22 7.64
CA ASN A 87 -1.60 -9.60 7.76
C ASN A 87 -1.60 -10.15 9.21
N ALA A 88 -1.69 -9.27 10.21
CA ALA A 88 -1.86 -9.63 11.62
C ALA A 88 -3.23 -9.14 12.10
N GLY A 89 -3.84 -9.86 13.04
CA GLY A 89 -5.07 -9.41 13.69
C GLY A 89 -4.84 -8.07 14.40
N HIS A 90 -5.74 -7.12 14.20
CA HIS A 90 -5.70 -5.80 14.86
C HIS A 90 -6.93 -5.65 15.75
N HIS A 91 -6.75 -5.82 17.05
CA HIS A 91 -7.84 -5.76 18.02
C HIS A 91 -7.85 -4.42 18.74
N ARG A 92 -9.04 -3.84 18.93
CA ARG A 92 -9.22 -2.61 19.72
C ARG A 92 -8.80 -2.77 21.19
N ASP A 93 -8.90 -4.00 21.73
CA ASP A 93 -8.56 -4.38 23.11
C ASP A 93 -8.35 -5.91 23.28
N GLY A 94 -7.43 -6.52 22.51
CA GLY A 94 -6.84 -7.83 22.84
C GLY A 94 -7.69 -9.13 22.86
N ALA A 95 -8.87 -9.21 22.24
CA ALA A 95 -9.74 -10.40 22.45
C ALA A 95 -9.37 -11.66 21.65
N GLU A 96 -8.44 -11.60 20.69
CA GLU A 96 -7.79 -12.82 20.13
C GLU A 96 -6.28 -12.86 20.39
N CYS A 97 -5.72 -11.80 20.96
CA CYS A 97 -4.34 -11.81 21.43
C CYS A 97 -4.16 -10.94 22.65
N GLU A 98 -3.71 -11.57 23.74
CA GLU A 98 -3.74 -11.01 25.09
C GLU A 98 -2.86 -9.77 25.28
N THR A 99 -2.02 -9.40 24.30
CA THR A 99 -1.26 -8.16 24.32
C THR A 99 -1.14 -7.52 22.94
N ALA A 100 -1.00 -6.19 22.90
CA ALA A 100 -0.63 -5.47 21.67
C ALA A 100 0.65 -6.02 21.02
N ALA A 101 1.54 -6.69 21.78
CA ALA A 101 2.78 -7.25 21.25
C ALA A 101 2.54 -8.31 20.17
N CYS A 102 1.50 -9.14 20.32
CA CYS A 102 1.13 -10.16 19.33
C CYS A 102 0.84 -9.62 17.92
N GLN A 103 0.42 -8.36 17.83
CA GLN A 103 0.04 -7.75 16.55
C GLN A 103 1.27 -7.34 15.73
N TYR A 104 2.45 -7.31 16.38
CA TYR A 104 3.69 -6.76 15.82
C TYR A 104 4.91 -7.69 15.97
N ASP A 105 4.78 -8.83 16.67
CA ASP A 105 5.90 -9.71 17.03
C ASP A 105 6.11 -10.88 16.04
N ASP A 106 5.21 -11.09 15.09
CA ASP A 106 5.37 -12.11 14.06
C ASP A 106 6.21 -11.61 12.90
N THR A 107 7.47 -12.03 12.82
CA THR A 107 8.38 -11.62 11.73
C THR A 107 7.92 -12.02 10.33
N ARG A 108 7.02 -13.00 10.19
CA ARG A 108 6.45 -13.40 8.88
C ARG A 108 5.49 -12.35 8.33
N THR A 109 5.03 -11.43 9.19
CA THR A 109 4.10 -10.36 8.86
C THR A 109 4.80 -9.09 8.36
N VAL A 110 6.14 -9.06 8.34
CA VAL A 110 6.89 -7.85 7.95
C VAL A 110 6.72 -7.56 6.47
N ALA A 111 6.03 -6.46 6.18
CA ALA A 111 5.76 -5.94 4.84
C ALA A 111 6.86 -5.00 4.33
N GLY A 112 7.64 -4.42 5.24
CA GLY A 112 8.72 -3.51 4.87
C GLY A 112 9.65 -3.16 6.02
N ILE A 113 10.83 -2.70 5.65
CA ILE A 113 11.83 -2.12 6.54
C ILE A 113 11.84 -0.62 6.28
N VAL A 114 11.35 0.15 7.24
CA VAL A 114 11.08 1.58 7.05
C VAL A 114 11.73 2.43 8.12
N THR A 115 12.13 3.64 7.73
CA THR A 115 12.38 4.71 8.68
C THR A 115 11.14 5.58 8.83
N VAL A 116 11.10 6.37 9.91
CA VAL A 116 10.00 7.29 10.20
C VAL A 116 10.55 8.64 10.62
N GLY A 117 9.77 9.69 10.37
CA GLY A 117 10.08 11.04 10.81
C GLY A 117 8.84 11.86 11.07
N MET A 118 9.05 13.01 11.70
CA MET A 118 8.02 14.03 11.96
C MET A 118 8.37 15.28 11.17
N ASN A 119 7.39 15.86 10.51
CA ASN A 119 7.47 17.19 9.92
C ASN A 119 6.17 17.98 10.24
N ALA A 120 6.02 19.18 9.70
CA ALA A 120 4.83 20.01 9.91
C ALA A 120 3.52 19.40 9.37
N ARG A 121 3.63 18.36 8.54
CA ARG A 121 2.51 17.71 7.83
C ARG A 121 2.09 16.38 8.46
N GLY A 122 2.83 15.89 9.46
CA GLY A 122 2.51 14.69 10.23
C GLY A 122 3.70 13.76 10.45
N MET A 123 3.39 12.53 10.84
CA MET A 123 4.36 11.43 10.92
C MET A 123 4.39 10.67 9.60
N TRP A 124 5.54 10.64 8.95
CA TRP A 124 5.76 9.92 7.69
C TRP A 124 6.57 8.64 7.91
N PHE A 125 6.45 7.71 6.97
CA PHE A 125 7.36 6.56 6.83
C PHE A 125 7.92 6.46 5.41
N SER A 126 9.10 5.88 5.28
CA SER A 126 9.69 5.54 3.98
C SER A 126 10.74 4.43 4.12
N GLY A 127 10.80 3.51 3.17
CA GLY A 127 11.83 2.48 3.13
C GLY A 127 11.61 1.43 2.06
N ALA A 128 12.15 0.23 2.31
CA ALA A 128 12.07 -0.88 1.39
C ALA A 128 10.87 -1.77 1.70
N ALA A 129 10.12 -2.15 0.67
CA ALA A 129 9.17 -3.26 0.74
C ALA A 129 9.93 -4.56 0.96
N ALA A 130 9.31 -5.49 1.68
CA ALA A 130 9.81 -6.84 1.80
C ALA A 130 9.85 -7.53 0.41
N PRO A 131 11.03 -7.99 -0.06
CA PRO A 131 11.16 -8.59 -1.39
C PRO A 131 10.43 -9.94 -1.53
N TRP A 132 10.06 -10.57 -0.42
CA TRP A 132 9.34 -11.83 -0.37
C TRP A 132 7.81 -11.69 -0.42
N LEU A 133 7.26 -10.47 -0.39
CA LEU A 133 5.81 -10.28 -0.47
C LEU A 133 5.28 -10.76 -1.82
N ALA A 134 4.28 -11.64 -1.77
CA ALA A 134 3.49 -11.99 -2.93
C ALA A 134 2.82 -10.71 -3.50
N GLU A 135 2.53 -10.74 -4.80
CA GLU A 135 1.90 -9.59 -5.48
C GLU A 135 0.56 -9.20 -4.85
N TRP A 136 -0.24 -10.21 -4.47
CA TRP A 136 -1.50 -9.97 -3.77
C TRP A 136 -1.30 -9.36 -2.38
N ASP A 137 -0.34 -9.85 -1.59
CA ASP A 137 -0.05 -9.27 -0.27
C ASP A 137 0.40 -7.81 -0.39
N ARG A 138 1.17 -7.47 -1.43
CA ARG A 138 1.54 -6.08 -1.72
C ARG A 138 0.32 -5.23 -2.06
N THR A 139 -0.61 -5.76 -2.85
CA THR A 139 -1.87 -5.10 -3.17
C THR A 139 -2.69 -4.83 -1.90
N VAL A 140 -2.80 -5.82 -1.01
CA VAL A 140 -3.46 -5.68 0.29
C VAL A 140 -2.75 -4.62 1.15
N PHE A 141 -1.41 -4.65 1.20
CA PHE A 141 -0.61 -3.69 1.95
C PHE A 141 -0.87 -2.24 1.49
N GLN A 142 -1.02 -2.02 0.17
CA GLN A 142 -1.34 -0.73 -0.42
C GLN A 142 -2.81 -0.29 -0.22
N ALA A 143 -3.73 -1.25 -0.11
CA ALA A 143 -5.15 -0.99 0.13
C ALA A 143 -5.45 -0.64 1.61
N CYS A 144 -4.57 -1.06 2.51
CA CYS A 144 -4.65 -0.76 3.94
C CYS A 144 -3.96 0.57 4.30
N GLN A 145 -4.17 1.02 5.53
CA GLN A 145 -3.54 2.23 6.06
C GLN A 145 -2.72 1.91 7.32
N PRO A 146 -1.67 2.70 7.61
CA PRO A 146 -0.90 2.48 8.82
C PRO A 146 -1.73 2.75 10.09
N SER A 147 -1.58 1.86 11.06
CA SER A 147 -1.89 2.05 12.48
C SER A 147 -0.60 1.97 13.27
N TYR A 148 -0.57 2.55 14.46
CA TYR A 148 0.62 2.61 15.28
C TYR A 148 0.32 2.30 16.74
N HIS A 149 1.33 1.75 17.43
CA HIS A 149 1.30 1.55 18.87
C HIS A 149 2.24 2.54 19.56
N MET A 150 1.69 3.30 20.50
CA MET A 150 2.43 4.26 21.34
C MET A 150 2.40 3.83 22.80
N ARG A 151 3.47 4.17 23.52
CA ARG A 151 3.50 4.13 24.99
C ARG A 151 4.12 5.41 25.54
N GLN A 152 3.63 5.88 26.68
CA GLN A 152 4.31 6.94 27.41
C GLN A 152 5.52 6.35 28.15
N GLY A 153 6.67 6.99 28.02
CA GLY A 153 7.84 6.70 28.83
C GLY A 153 7.72 7.30 30.23
N GLY A 154 8.69 7.01 31.11
CA GLY A 154 8.69 7.52 32.50
C GLY A 154 8.71 9.05 32.63
N GLY A 155 9.13 9.78 31.59
CA GLY A 155 9.08 11.24 31.52
C GLY A 155 7.84 11.82 30.84
N GLY A 156 6.80 11.01 30.59
CA GLY A 156 5.56 11.44 29.92
C GLY A 156 5.66 11.58 28.39
N ALA A 157 6.86 11.52 27.82
CA ALA A 157 7.07 11.55 26.38
C ALA A 157 6.48 10.31 25.69
N TRP A 158 5.80 10.51 24.57
CA TRP A 158 5.26 9.43 23.75
C TRP A 158 6.36 8.73 22.96
N GLN A 159 6.31 7.40 22.93
CA GLN A 159 7.30 6.56 22.28
C GLN A 159 6.62 5.66 21.26
N LEU A 160 7.06 5.73 20.00
CA LEU A 160 6.59 4.84 18.94
C LEU A 160 7.18 3.45 19.17
N ARG A 161 6.31 2.45 19.29
CA ARG A 161 6.70 1.06 19.54
C ARG A 161 6.58 0.20 18.30
N ALA A 162 5.54 0.39 17.51
CA ALA A 162 5.28 -0.43 16.33
C ALA A 162 4.35 0.27 15.34
N VAL A 163 4.37 -0.20 14.08
CA VAL A 163 3.49 0.23 12.99
C VAL A 163 2.98 -1.02 12.28
N LEU A 164 1.66 -1.11 12.07
CA LEU A 164 0.96 -2.23 11.42
C LEU A 164 -0.01 -1.70 10.37
N SER A 165 -0.07 -2.36 9.23
CA SER A 165 -1.00 -2.00 8.16
C SER A 165 -2.34 -2.67 8.42
N VAL A 166 -3.40 -1.88 8.49
CA VAL A 166 -4.73 -2.32 8.90
C VAL A 166 -5.79 -1.78 7.94
N PRO A 167 -6.90 -2.51 7.74
CA PRO A 167 -8.00 -2.05 6.90
C PRO A 167 -8.80 -0.90 7.55
N VAL A 168 -8.79 -0.80 8.89
CA VAL A 168 -9.49 0.24 9.66
C VAL A 168 -8.49 0.94 10.59
N PRO A 169 -7.84 2.02 10.13
CA PRO A 169 -6.79 2.71 10.88
C PRO A 169 -7.37 3.66 11.95
N GLY A 170 -6.53 4.01 12.92
CA GLY A 170 -6.85 5.03 13.92
C GLY A 170 -6.98 6.42 13.31
N HIS A 171 -6.03 6.82 12.47
CA HIS A 171 -6.08 8.06 11.70
C HIS A 171 -6.43 7.73 10.25
N SER A 172 -7.72 7.78 9.91
CA SER A 172 -8.16 7.58 8.53
C SER A 172 -8.04 8.89 7.77
N SER A 173 -7.06 9.00 6.86
CA SER A 173 -7.08 10.08 5.88
C SER A 173 -8.05 9.68 4.77
N PRO A 174 -9.17 10.39 4.55
CA PRO A 174 -10.04 10.13 3.43
C PRO A 174 -9.26 10.35 2.14
N LEU A 175 -9.43 9.46 1.16
CA LEU A 175 -8.93 9.70 -0.18
C LEU A 175 -9.74 10.87 -0.75
N LEU A 176 -9.10 12.05 -0.83
CA LEU A 176 -9.70 13.20 -1.49
C LEU A 176 -9.99 12.83 -2.96
N ALA A 177 -11.15 13.24 -3.48
CA ALA A 177 -11.56 12.93 -4.85
C ALA A 177 -10.53 13.39 -5.90
N SER A 178 -9.78 14.47 -5.61
CA SER A 178 -8.66 14.95 -6.42
C SER A 178 -7.50 13.95 -6.46
N ALA A 179 -7.15 13.31 -5.34
CA ALA A 179 -6.11 12.29 -5.28
C ALA A 179 -6.51 11.00 -6.02
N VAL A 180 -7.82 10.68 -6.06
CA VAL A 180 -8.35 9.60 -6.91
C VAL A 180 -8.21 9.96 -8.38
N ALA A 181 -8.61 11.16 -8.78
CA ALA A 181 -8.47 11.64 -10.16
C ALA A 181 -7.00 11.67 -10.62
N GLU A 182 -6.07 12.11 -9.77
CA GLU A 182 -4.64 12.10 -10.07
C GLU A 182 -4.06 10.69 -10.16
N ARG A 183 -4.44 9.77 -9.26
CA ARG A 183 -4.04 8.35 -9.36
C ARG A 183 -4.60 7.69 -10.61
N SER A 184 -5.85 8.00 -10.98
CA SER A 184 -6.49 7.53 -12.21
C SER A 184 -5.81 8.10 -13.44
N ASN A 185 -5.44 9.38 -13.45
CA ASN A 185 -4.73 10.02 -14.55
C ASN A 185 -3.30 9.51 -14.69
N LEU A 186 -2.58 9.27 -13.58
CA LEU A 186 -1.25 8.65 -13.59
C LEU A 186 -1.32 7.19 -14.08
N ALA A 187 -2.32 6.43 -13.66
CA ALA A 187 -2.57 5.07 -14.16
C ALA A 187 -2.94 5.08 -15.65
N LEU A 188 -3.71 6.07 -16.10
CA LEU A 188 -4.07 6.27 -17.52
C LEU A 188 -2.84 6.64 -18.35
N VAL A 189 -2.01 7.57 -17.89
CA VAL A 189 -0.75 7.94 -18.57
C VAL A 189 0.23 6.76 -18.61
N ALA A 190 0.31 5.97 -17.54
CA ALA A 190 1.14 4.77 -17.50
C ALA A 190 0.65 3.68 -18.48
N SER A 191 -0.67 3.50 -18.61
CA SER A 191 -1.26 2.57 -19.58
C SER A 191 -1.17 3.07 -21.03
N MET A 192 -1.15 4.38 -21.26
CA MET A 192 -0.84 4.98 -22.58
C MET A 192 0.65 4.92 -22.94
N SER A 193 1.53 4.74 -21.95
CA SER A 193 2.98 4.63 -22.15
C SER A 193 3.47 3.19 -22.31
N ALA A 194 2.58 2.19 -22.16
CA ALA A 194 2.86 0.83 -22.60
C ALA A 194 2.98 0.84 -24.14
N PRO A 195 3.95 0.13 -24.75
CA PRO A 195 4.18 0.21 -26.18
C PRO A 195 2.96 -0.32 -26.94
N MET A 196 2.15 0.62 -27.43
CA MET A 196 1.10 0.38 -28.40
C MET A 196 1.81 -0.05 -29.69
N THR A 197 1.80 -1.36 -29.99
CA THR A 197 2.14 -1.84 -31.32
C THR A 197 1.20 -1.19 -32.33
N SER A 198 1.80 -0.32 -33.13
CA SER A 198 1.18 0.49 -34.17
C SER A 198 0.48 -0.37 -35.23
N THR A 199 -0.80 -0.12 -35.47
CA THR A 199 -1.42 -0.22 -36.81
C THR A 199 -2.48 0.88 -37.00
N ASP A 200 -2.06 1.90 -37.76
CA ASP A 200 -2.74 2.58 -38.88
C ASP A 200 -4.08 3.37 -38.74
N THR A 201 -3.95 4.69 -39.00
CA THR A 201 -4.77 5.64 -39.81
C THR A 201 -6.21 6.08 -39.44
N SER A 202 -6.31 7.33 -38.91
CA SER A 202 -7.11 8.56 -39.27
C SER A 202 -8.57 8.52 -39.81
N PRO A 203 -9.34 9.66 -39.85
CA PRO A 203 -9.40 10.86 -38.99
C PRO A 203 -10.86 11.37 -38.68
N GLY A 204 -11.04 12.29 -37.72
CA GLY A 204 -12.30 13.05 -37.58
C GLY A 204 -12.40 13.97 -36.34
N GLN A 205 -11.99 15.23 -36.49
CA GLN A 205 -12.25 16.36 -35.59
C GLN A 205 -13.75 16.82 -35.64
N PRO A 206 -14.29 17.72 -34.77
CA PRO A 206 -13.59 18.85 -34.14
C PRO A 206 -13.95 19.20 -32.67
N HIS A 207 -13.09 20.09 -32.15
CA HIS A 207 -13.20 20.84 -30.90
C HIS A 207 -14.40 21.79 -30.88
N THR A 208 -14.97 21.97 -29.68
CA THR A 208 -15.54 23.27 -29.27
C THR A 208 -15.20 23.55 -27.81
N THR A 209 -14.32 24.53 -27.61
CA THR A 209 -14.07 25.25 -26.37
C THR A 209 -15.21 26.24 -26.09
N SER A 210 -15.67 26.32 -24.84
CA SER A 210 -16.32 27.52 -24.31
C SER A 210 -15.98 27.66 -22.84
N GLY A 211 -15.25 28.72 -22.51
CA GLY A 211 -14.92 29.10 -21.13
C GLY A 211 -16.03 29.91 -20.46
N GLY A 212 -15.94 30.01 -19.13
CA GLY A 212 -16.72 30.91 -18.29
C GLY A 212 -16.17 30.89 -16.87
N GLN A 213 -15.58 32.00 -16.43
CA GLN A 213 -14.94 32.20 -15.13
C GLN A 213 -15.95 32.65 -14.04
N ALA A 214 -15.73 32.09 -12.83
CA ALA A 214 -15.86 32.65 -11.46
C ALA A 214 -17.27 32.87 -10.84
N PRO A 215 -17.43 33.00 -9.50
CA PRO A 215 -16.49 32.81 -8.37
C PRO A 215 -17.00 31.87 -7.24
N ASP A 216 -16.08 31.51 -6.32
CA ASP A 216 -16.30 30.75 -5.08
C ASP A 216 -17.20 31.47 -4.04
N LEU A 217 -18.15 30.74 -3.45
CA LEU A 217 -18.70 30.98 -2.10
C LEU A 217 -18.98 29.64 -1.38
N PRO A 218 -18.85 29.58 -0.03
CA PRO A 218 -18.74 28.33 0.71
C PRO A 218 -20.09 27.75 1.14
N GLY A 219 -20.21 26.43 1.01
CA GLY A 219 -21.26 25.63 1.67
C GLY A 219 -22.38 25.17 0.74
N GLN A 220 -22.11 24.16 -0.09
CA GLN A 220 -23.17 23.34 -0.70
C GLN A 220 -22.90 21.87 -0.42
N ALA A 221 -23.89 21.20 0.17
CA ALA A 221 -23.98 19.75 0.16
C ALA A 221 -23.88 19.24 -1.29
N PRO A 222 -23.35 18.02 -1.54
CA PRO A 222 -23.21 17.51 -2.89
C PRO A 222 -24.57 17.51 -3.60
N ASP A 223 -24.59 18.15 -4.76
CA ASP A 223 -25.76 18.34 -5.61
C ASP A 223 -26.36 16.96 -5.97
N GLU A 224 -27.58 16.66 -5.51
CA GLU A 224 -28.26 15.37 -5.78
C GLU A 224 -28.40 15.11 -7.29
N SER A 225 -28.36 16.17 -8.11
CA SER A 225 -28.32 16.08 -9.56
C SER A 225 -27.04 15.42 -10.07
N ALA A 226 -25.88 15.67 -9.44
CA ALA A 226 -24.59 15.14 -9.88
C ALA A 226 -24.43 13.66 -9.53
N THR A 227 -24.92 13.24 -8.36
CA THR A 227 -24.96 11.82 -7.96
C THR A 227 -25.94 11.02 -8.81
N SER A 228 -27.10 11.59 -9.16
CA SER A 228 -28.06 10.99 -10.09
C SER A 228 -27.50 10.84 -11.51
N ALA A 229 -26.82 11.87 -12.02
CA ALA A 229 -26.20 11.83 -13.35
C ALA A 229 -25.06 10.79 -13.43
N LEU A 230 -24.25 10.67 -12.37
CA LEU A 230 -23.21 9.64 -12.29
C LEU A 230 -23.81 8.23 -12.21
N ALA A 231 -24.86 8.05 -11.41
CA ALA A 231 -25.57 6.77 -11.34
C ALA A 231 -26.18 6.38 -12.70
N ALA A 232 -26.77 7.33 -13.42
CA ALA A 232 -27.29 7.11 -14.76
C ALA A 232 -26.18 6.77 -15.78
N ALA A 233 -25.01 7.40 -15.66
CA ALA A 233 -23.86 7.11 -16.51
C ALA A 233 -23.29 5.69 -16.27
N LEU A 234 -23.26 5.23 -15.01
CA LEU A 234 -22.76 3.90 -14.64
C LEU A 234 -23.67 2.76 -15.12
N VAL A 235 -24.97 3.02 -15.28
CA VAL A 235 -25.95 2.06 -15.81
C VAL A 235 -26.17 2.25 -17.31
N SER A 236 -25.42 3.15 -17.95
CA SER A 236 -25.53 3.34 -19.39
C SER A 236 -25.04 2.08 -20.13
N PRO A 237 -25.73 1.66 -21.21
CA PRO A 237 -25.34 0.49 -22.01
C PRO A 237 -23.86 0.43 -22.39
N PRO A 238 -23.20 1.50 -22.89
CA PRO A 238 -21.79 1.41 -23.29
C PRO A 238 -20.83 1.20 -22.12
N VAL A 239 -21.20 1.62 -20.89
CA VAL A 239 -20.39 1.37 -19.69
C VAL A 239 -20.59 -0.07 -19.22
N LEU A 240 -21.82 -0.56 -19.25
CA LEU A 240 -22.13 -1.95 -18.93
C LEU A 240 -21.47 -2.93 -19.92
N ASP A 241 -21.51 -2.65 -21.21
CA ASP A 241 -20.89 -3.48 -22.24
C ASP A 241 -19.37 -3.57 -22.03
N ARG A 242 -18.70 -2.44 -21.74
CA ARG A 242 -17.26 -2.45 -21.40
C ARG A 242 -16.95 -3.20 -20.11
N LEU A 243 -17.83 -3.14 -19.12
CA LEU A 243 -17.66 -3.89 -17.88
C LEU A 243 -17.80 -5.40 -18.13
N LEU A 244 -18.75 -5.79 -18.97
CA LEU A 244 -18.94 -7.18 -19.39
C LEU A 244 -17.73 -7.70 -20.17
N ASP A 245 -17.24 -6.92 -21.15
CA ASP A 245 -16.01 -7.26 -21.90
C ASP A 245 -14.81 -7.44 -20.96
N ALA A 246 -14.66 -6.56 -19.97
CA ALA A 246 -13.58 -6.66 -18.98
C ALA A 246 -13.71 -7.90 -18.07
N LEU A 247 -14.94 -8.30 -17.74
CA LEU A 247 -15.21 -9.53 -16.97
C LEU A 247 -14.91 -10.78 -17.80
N ASP A 248 -15.28 -10.79 -19.09
CA ASP A 248 -15.00 -11.89 -20.01
C ASP A 248 -13.50 -12.06 -20.25
N GLN A 249 -12.78 -10.94 -20.45
CA GLN A 249 -11.32 -10.98 -20.57
C GLN A 249 -10.68 -11.55 -19.30
N ARG A 250 -11.13 -11.12 -18.12
CA ARG A 250 -10.63 -11.65 -16.84
C ARG A 250 -10.94 -13.13 -16.65
N ALA A 251 -12.07 -13.61 -17.16
CA ALA A 251 -12.42 -15.03 -17.13
C ALA A 251 -11.48 -15.84 -18.04
N ALA A 252 -11.17 -15.33 -19.24
CA ALA A 252 -10.23 -15.93 -20.17
C ALA A 252 -8.81 -16.01 -19.56
N ASP A 253 -8.32 -14.93 -18.96
CA ASP A 253 -7.00 -14.88 -18.32
C ASP A 253 -6.87 -15.92 -17.19
N ARG A 254 -7.93 -16.07 -16.38
CA ARG A 254 -7.98 -17.09 -15.31
C ARG A 254 -7.95 -18.52 -15.85
N GLN A 255 -8.60 -18.77 -16.99
CA GLN A 255 -8.57 -20.08 -17.64
C GLN A 255 -7.19 -20.37 -18.21
N ALA A 256 -6.55 -19.39 -18.85
CA ALA A 256 -5.18 -19.51 -19.35
C ALA A 256 -4.19 -19.81 -18.23
N ALA A 257 -4.25 -19.07 -17.11
CA ALA A 257 -3.41 -19.30 -15.94
C ALA A 257 -3.59 -20.71 -15.34
N ARG A 258 -4.83 -21.21 -15.28
CA ARG A 258 -5.11 -22.58 -14.83
C ARG A 258 -4.51 -23.63 -15.77
N ALA A 259 -4.64 -23.44 -17.08
CA ALA A 259 -4.05 -24.33 -18.07
C ALA A 259 -2.52 -24.35 -18.00
N GLU A 260 -1.89 -23.20 -17.77
CA GLU A 260 -0.44 -23.09 -17.58
C GLU A 260 0.02 -23.83 -16.32
N ILE A 261 -0.68 -23.66 -15.19
CA ILE A 261 -0.39 -24.38 -13.94
C ILE A 261 -0.50 -25.90 -14.14
N GLU A 262 -1.53 -26.37 -14.85
CA GLU A 262 -1.70 -27.78 -15.15
C GLU A 262 -0.54 -28.30 -16.03
N GLN A 263 -0.17 -27.55 -17.06
CA GLN A 263 0.94 -27.90 -17.95
C GLN A 263 2.28 -27.96 -17.19
N LEU A 264 2.55 -26.99 -16.31
CA LEU A 264 3.74 -26.99 -15.47
C LEU A 264 3.73 -28.18 -14.49
N THR A 265 2.56 -28.50 -13.94
CA THR A 265 2.39 -29.64 -13.03
C THR A 265 2.69 -30.96 -13.76
N GLN A 266 2.21 -31.14 -14.98
CA GLN A 266 2.50 -32.32 -15.80
C GLN A 266 3.99 -32.41 -16.19
N ARG A 267 4.62 -31.28 -16.53
CA ARG A 267 6.07 -31.24 -16.84
C ARG A 267 6.94 -31.56 -15.64
N LEU A 268 6.52 -31.15 -14.44
CA LEU A 268 7.27 -31.38 -13.20
C LEU A 268 6.96 -32.73 -12.53
N ALA A 269 5.96 -33.47 -13.00
CA ALA A 269 5.55 -34.75 -12.43
C ALA A 269 6.68 -35.82 -12.46
N PRO A 270 7.45 -36.01 -13.55
CA PRO A 270 8.54 -37.00 -13.57
C PRO A 270 9.65 -36.65 -12.58
N ALA A 271 10.07 -35.38 -12.55
CA ALA A 271 11.10 -34.89 -11.63
C ALA A 271 10.67 -35.03 -10.15
N ARG A 272 9.38 -34.85 -9.84
CA ARG A 272 8.83 -35.08 -8.49
C ARG A 272 8.85 -36.56 -8.12
N MET A 273 8.55 -37.46 -9.06
CA MET A 273 8.61 -38.91 -8.83
C MET A 273 10.04 -39.39 -8.57
N ASP A 274 11.03 -38.88 -9.32
CA ASP A 274 12.45 -39.21 -9.14
C ASP A 274 12.97 -38.73 -7.77
N LEU A 275 12.57 -37.51 -7.35
CA LEU A 275 12.92 -36.96 -6.04
C LEU A 275 12.28 -37.77 -4.90
N ALA A 276 11.02 -38.17 -5.04
CA ALA A 276 10.33 -39.00 -4.06
C ALA A 276 10.96 -40.41 -3.95
N ALA A 277 11.34 -41.01 -5.08
CA ALA A 277 12.02 -42.29 -5.12
C ALA A 277 13.43 -42.21 -4.49
N SER A 278 14.18 -41.15 -4.77
CA SER A 278 15.51 -40.89 -4.17
C SER A 278 15.43 -40.69 -2.66
N PHE A 279 14.40 -39.98 -2.17
CA PHE A 279 14.16 -39.81 -0.74
C PHE A 279 13.79 -41.14 -0.07
N ALA A 280 12.90 -41.93 -0.68
CA ALA A 280 12.50 -43.23 -0.16
C ALA A 280 13.67 -44.24 -0.11
N ALA A 281 14.59 -44.19 -1.09
CA ALA A 281 15.81 -44.99 -1.10
C ALA A 281 16.76 -44.59 0.04
N LYS A 282 16.99 -43.29 0.26
CA LYS A 282 17.83 -42.79 1.37
C LYS A 282 17.27 -43.13 2.75
N VAL A 283 15.94 -43.18 2.90
CA VAL A 283 15.30 -43.61 4.15
C VAL A 283 15.47 -45.11 4.38
N LYS A 284 15.55 -45.93 3.33
CA LYS A 284 15.81 -47.38 3.44
C LYS A 284 17.28 -47.72 3.71
N GLU A 285 18.23 -46.89 3.27
CA GLU A 285 19.68 -47.08 3.53
C GLU A 285 20.14 -46.50 4.87
N GLY A 286 19.24 -45.89 5.64
CA GLY A 286 19.54 -45.21 6.90
C GLY A 286 18.65 -45.64 8.07
N ILE A 287 18.59 -46.95 8.34
CA ILE A 287 18.45 -47.58 9.67
C ILE A 287 19.40 -48.78 9.71
#